data_AF-A0A8S0WK85-F1
#
_entry.id   AF-A0A8S0WK85-F1
#
_cell.length_a   1.000
_cell.length_b   1.000
_cell.length_c   1.000
_cell.angle_alpha   90.00
_cell.angle_beta   90.00
_cell.angle_gamma   90.00
#
_symmetry.space_group_name_H-M   'P 1'
#
loop_
_entity.id
_entity.type
_entity.pdbx_description
1 polymer ?
#
loop_
_entity_poly.entity_id
_entity_poly.type
_entity_poly.pdbx_seq_one_letter_code
_entity_poly.pdbx_strand_id
1 'polypeptide(L)'
;MVATDAVSDRVKNTKETRAEQTIEDRWRDQSRRALEDSKMYPPAHAYTGRTVEVTKDLGMAYKQLDSILSRNQVRQTLRLTERHEKKGVKRRRLRSERWRKQFANEVRKKVQLVMKIRDRGA
;
A
#
# COMPACT_ATOMS: atom_id res chain seq x y z
N MET A 1 -25.15 32.14 -16.50
CA MET A 1 -24.23 32.51 -15.40
C MET A 1 -25.03 32.72 -14.10
N VAL A 2 -25.70 31.69 -13.55
CA VAL A 2 -26.64 31.82 -12.39
C VAL A 2 -26.58 30.63 -11.39
N ALA A 3 -25.73 29.63 -11.60
CA ALA A 3 -25.72 28.42 -10.74
C ALA A 3 -24.80 28.49 -9.50
N THR A 4 -24.05 29.58 -9.30
CA THR A 4 -23.00 29.68 -8.28
C THR A 4 -23.49 30.14 -6.91
N ASP A 5 -24.55 30.94 -6.87
CA ASP A 5 -24.93 31.67 -5.66
C ASP A 5 -25.73 30.79 -4.69
N ALA A 6 -26.61 29.93 -5.23
CA ALA A 6 -27.35 28.95 -4.44
C ALA A 6 -26.46 27.87 -3.77
N VAL A 7 -25.30 27.56 -4.36
CA VAL A 7 -24.31 26.64 -3.77
C VAL A 7 -23.54 27.33 -2.66
N SER A 8 -23.20 28.60 -2.85
CA SER A 8 -22.52 29.44 -1.85
C SER A 8 -23.35 29.54 -0.56
N ASP A 9 -24.66 29.78 -0.68
CA ASP A 9 -25.53 29.97 0.48
C ASP A 9 -25.81 28.66 1.25
N ARG A 10 -25.82 27.51 0.56
CA ARG A 10 -25.86 26.19 1.24
C ARG A 10 -24.60 25.92 2.05
N VAL A 11 -23.43 26.29 1.52
CA VAL A 11 -22.13 26.12 2.18
C VAL A 11 -21.98 27.06 3.39
N LYS A 12 -22.54 28.27 3.32
CA LYS A 12 -22.58 29.21 4.47
C LYS A 12 -23.49 28.67 5.59
N ASN A 13 -24.71 28.23 5.26
CA ASN A 13 -25.63 27.62 6.24
C ASN A 13 -25.05 26.38 6.95
N THR A 14 -24.30 25.53 6.24
CA THR A 14 -23.63 24.36 6.86
C THR A 14 -22.46 24.75 7.76
N LYS A 15 -21.81 25.89 7.52
CA LYS A 15 -20.75 26.42 8.39
C LYS A 15 -21.32 27.06 9.65
N GLU A 16 -22.42 27.81 9.52
CA GLU A 16 -23.11 28.49 10.64
C GLU A 16 -23.71 27.46 11.62
N THR A 17 -24.44 26.46 11.12
CA THR A 17 -24.97 25.35 11.93
C THR A 17 -23.87 24.55 12.65
N ARG A 18 -22.68 24.42 12.06
CA ARG A 18 -21.52 23.76 12.69
C ARG A 18 -20.85 24.63 13.76
N ALA A 19 -20.91 25.96 13.62
CA ALA A 19 -20.38 26.92 14.58
C ALA A 19 -21.17 26.91 15.90
N GLU A 20 -22.49 26.71 15.82
CA GLU A 20 -23.43 26.66 16.97
C GLU A 20 -23.40 25.33 17.74
N GLN A 21 -22.84 24.26 17.15
CA GLN A 21 -22.73 22.97 17.82
C GLN A 21 -21.75 23.00 19.00
N THR A 22 -22.18 22.47 20.14
CA THR A 22 -21.33 22.17 21.30
C THR A 22 -20.19 21.22 20.87
N ILE A 23 -19.05 21.30 21.57
CA ILE A 23 -17.91 20.39 21.35
C ILE A 23 -18.37 18.91 21.40
N GLU A 24 -19.28 18.57 22.31
CA GLU A 24 -19.82 17.21 22.44
C GLU A 24 -20.67 16.77 21.24
N ASP A 25 -21.49 17.65 20.69
CA ASP A 25 -22.32 17.34 19.53
C ASP A 25 -21.44 17.09 18.29
N ARG A 26 -20.35 17.87 18.15
CA ARG A 26 -19.34 17.64 17.11
C ARG A 26 -18.64 16.30 17.24
N TRP A 27 -18.27 15.90 18.47
CA TRP A 27 -17.66 14.60 18.75
C TRP A 27 -18.62 13.44 18.48
N ARG A 28 -19.89 13.56 18.88
CA ARG A 28 -20.93 12.56 18.57
C ARG A 28 -21.11 12.39 17.07
N ASP A 29 -21.20 13.48 16.32
CA ASP A 29 -21.31 13.45 14.87
C ASP A 29 -20.09 12.83 14.19
N GLN A 30 -18.88 13.18 14.65
CA GLN A 30 -17.65 12.62 14.14
C GLN A 30 -17.51 11.12 14.45
N SER A 31 -17.83 10.71 15.67
CA SER A 31 -17.83 9.31 16.09
C SER A 31 -18.81 8.47 15.28
N ARG A 32 -20.04 8.98 15.09
CA ARG A 32 -21.06 8.35 14.24
C ARG A 32 -20.58 8.19 12.80
N ARG A 33 -19.98 9.24 12.21
CA ARG A 33 -19.42 9.15 10.85
C ARG A 33 -18.28 8.15 10.76
N ALA A 34 -17.37 8.15 11.72
CA ALA A 34 -16.28 7.18 11.77
C ALA A 34 -16.79 5.73 11.88
N LEU A 35 -17.89 5.50 12.61
CA LEU A 35 -18.53 4.20 12.68
C LEU A 35 -19.13 3.78 11.32
N GLU A 36 -19.87 4.68 10.65
CA GLU A 36 -20.42 4.40 9.32
C GLU A 36 -19.33 4.15 8.28
N ASP A 37 -18.26 4.97 8.28
CA ASP A 37 -17.10 4.77 7.42
C ASP A 37 -16.42 3.43 7.68
N SER A 38 -16.30 3.01 8.95
CA SER A 38 -15.71 1.72 9.32
C SER A 38 -16.55 0.53 8.87
N LYS A 39 -17.88 0.67 8.79
CA LYS A 39 -18.78 -0.38 8.26
C LYS A 39 -18.65 -0.49 6.74
N MET A 40 -18.52 0.64 6.05
CA MET A 40 -18.42 0.69 4.59
C MET A 40 -17.04 0.27 4.09
N TYR A 41 -15.98 0.66 4.81
CA TYR A 41 -14.59 0.34 4.53
C TYR A 41 -13.97 -0.33 5.75
N PRO A 42 -14.23 -1.63 5.96
CA PRO A 42 -13.68 -2.33 7.11
C PRO A 42 -12.16 -2.25 7.13
N PRO A 43 -11.53 -2.11 8.31
CA PRO A 43 -10.09 -2.14 8.43
C PRO A 43 -9.50 -3.38 7.76
N ALA A 44 -8.32 -3.22 7.16
CA ALA A 44 -7.66 -4.32 6.46
C ALA A 44 -7.46 -5.51 7.41
N HIS A 45 -7.98 -6.68 7.01
CA HIS A 45 -7.76 -7.95 7.69
C HIS A 45 -6.60 -8.71 7.02
N ALA A 46 -6.19 -9.84 7.60
CA ALA A 46 -5.02 -10.62 7.15
C ALA A 46 -5.05 -11.05 5.67
N TYR A 47 -6.24 -11.04 5.04
CA TYR A 47 -6.45 -11.46 3.65
C TYR A 47 -6.69 -10.29 2.69
N THR A 48 -6.91 -9.06 3.15
CA THR A 48 -7.21 -7.90 2.29
C THR A 48 -6.18 -7.70 1.18
N GLY A 49 -4.89 -7.96 1.47
CA GLY A 49 -3.79 -7.89 0.49
C GLY A 49 -3.42 -9.21 -0.18
N ARG A 50 -4.22 -10.27 -0.03
CA ARG A 50 -3.97 -11.64 -0.53
C ARG A 50 -5.20 -12.25 -1.21
N THR A 51 -6.20 -11.44 -1.49
CA THR A 51 -7.42 -11.84 -2.21
C THR A 51 -7.38 -11.24 -3.61
N VAL A 52 -7.77 -12.03 -4.61
CA VAL A 52 -7.96 -11.59 -5.99
C VAL A 52 -9.31 -12.13 -6.44
N GLU A 53 -10.20 -11.24 -6.86
CA GLU A 53 -11.48 -11.65 -7.44
C GLU A 53 -11.27 -12.23 -8.84
N VAL A 54 -11.91 -13.37 -9.11
CA VAL A 54 -11.84 -14.01 -10.41
C VAL A 54 -12.90 -13.39 -11.31
N THR A 55 -12.48 -12.61 -12.31
CA THR A 55 -13.40 -11.92 -13.22
C THR A 55 -13.77 -12.74 -14.45
N LYS A 56 -12.78 -13.32 -15.13
CA LYS A 56 -12.98 -14.05 -16.40
C LYS A 56 -12.21 -15.37 -16.44
N ASP A 57 -10.90 -15.31 -16.18
CA ASP A 57 -10.02 -16.46 -16.24
C ASP A 57 -9.35 -16.73 -14.88
N LEU A 58 -9.55 -17.94 -14.37
CA LEU A 58 -8.94 -18.43 -13.15
C LEU A 58 -7.41 -18.47 -13.24
N GLY A 59 -6.86 -18.84 -14.40
CA GLY A 59 -5.41 -18.94 -14.59
C GLY A 59 -4.72 -17.58 -14.43
N MET A 60 -5.31 -16.54 -15.01
CA MET A 60 -4.84 -15.15 -14.85
C MET A 60 -4.99 -14.64 -13.41
N ALA A 61 -6.12 -14.91 -12.76
CA ALA A 61 -6.31 -14.55 -11.35
C ALA A 61 -5.28 -15.24 -10.45
N TYR A 62 -4.94 -16.50 -10.70
CA TYR A 62 -3.93 -17.22 -9.95
C TYR A 62 -2.52 -16.66 -10.16
N LYS A 63 -2.15 -16.31 -11.39
CA LYS A 63 -0.87 -15.63 -11.68
C LYS A 63 -0.77 -14.27 -10.99
N GLN A 64 -1.87 -13.52 -10.98
CA GLN A 64 -1.94 -12.24 -10.27
C GLN A 64 -1.76 -12.43 -8.76
N LEU A 65 -2.44 -13.41 -8.17
CA LEU A 65 -2.28 -13.77 -6.76
C LEU A 65 -0.83 -14.17 -6.45
N ASP A 66 -0.20 -14.99 -7.30
CA ASP A 66 1.19 -15.42 -7.09
C ASP A 66 2.18 -14.25 -7.17
N SER A 67 1.95 -13.30 -8.07
CA SER A 67 2.72 -12.04 -8.14
C SER A 67 2.57 -11.21 -6.85
N ILE A 68 1.35 -11.12 -6.31
CA ILE A 68 1.07 -10.41 -5.04
C ILE A 68 1.80 -11.09 -3.88
N LEU A 69 1.68 -12.41 -3.74
CA LEU A 69 2.35 -13.17 -2.68
C LEU A 69 3.88 -13.08 -2.79
N SER A 70 4.41 -13.06 -4.00
CA SER A 70 5.84 -12.87 -4.27
C SER A 70 6.31 -11.47 -3.90
N ARG A 71 5.60 -10.41 -4.30
CA ARG A 71 5.92 -9.02 -3.93
C ARG A 71 5.94 -8.82 -2.42
N ASN A 72 4.95 -9.39 -1.73
CA ASN A 72 4.82 -9.35 -0.27
C ASN A 72 5.75 -10.33 0.47
N GLN A 73 6.57 -11.10 -0.25
CA GLN A 73 7.53 -12.07 0.31
C GLN A 73 6.90 -13.08 1.29
N VAL A 74 5.63 -13.44 1.08
CA VAL A 74 4.87 -14.31 2.00
C VAL A 74 5.49 -15.70 2.08
N ARG A 75 5.79 -16.32 0.92
CA ARG A 75 6.37 -17.67 0.85
C ARG A 75 7.78 -17.72 1.46
N GLN A 76 8.58 -16.69 1.22
CA GLN A 76 9.92 -16.59 1.81
C GLN A 76 9.83 -16.46 3.33
N THR A 77 8.94 -15.59 3.82
CA THR A 77 8.74 -15.36 5.24
C THR A 77 8.28 -16.65 5.92
N LEU A 78 7.30 -17.35 5.33
CA LEU A 78 6.81 -18.64 5.82
C LEU A 78 7.97 -19.63 6.05
N ARG A 79 8.81 -19.85 5.02
CA ARG A 79 9.99 -20.74 5.11
C ARG A 79 11.01 -20.29 6.16
N LEU A 80 11.23 -18.98 6.30
CA LEU A 80 12.15 -18.45 7.31
C LEU A 80 11.59 -18.56 8.73
N THR A 81 10.27 -18.56 8.89
CA THR A 81 9.59 -18.66 10.19
C THR A 81 9.30 -20.09 10.63
N GLU A 82 9.37 -21.07 9.72
CA GLU A 82 9.18 -22.50 10.04
C GLU A 82 10.07 -22.98 11.19
N ARG A 83 11.27 -22.40 11.34
CA ARG A 83 12.21 -22.71 12.42
C ARG A 83 12.76 -21.43 13.04
N HIS A 84 13.05 -21.49 14.34
CA HIS A 84 13.66 -20.36 15.04
C HIS A 84 15.08 -20.08 14.52
N GLU A 85 15.28 -18.89 13.95
CA GLU A 85 16.59 -18.37 13.59
C GLU A 85 17.18 -17.54 14.75
N LYS A 86 18.35 -17.93 15.27
CA LYS A 86 19.06 -17.16 16.31
C LYS A 86 19.30 -15.72 15.85
N LYS A 87 19.14 -14.75 16.76
CA LYS A 87 19.28 -13.30 16.46
C LYS A 87 20.59 -12.95 15.73
N GLY A 88 21.72 -13.53 16.14
CA GLY A 88 23.02 -13.29 15.50
C GLY A 88 23.11 -13.80 14.05
N VAL A 89 22.55 -14.99 13.81
CA VAL A 89 22.48 -15.59 12.46
C VAL A 89 21.60 -14.75 11.55
N LYS A 90 20.43 -14.33 12.05
CA LYS A 90 19.52 -13.41 11.34
C LYS A 90 20.19 -12.11 10.94
N ARG A 91 20.98 -11.49 11.83
CA ARG A 91 21.73 -10.26 11.52
C ARG A 91 22.76 -10.49 10.41
N ARG A 92 23.52 -11.59 10.49
CA ARG A 92 24.54 -11.93 9.47
C ARG A 92 23.90 -12.18 8.11
N ARG A 93 22.79 -12.93 8.07
CA ARG A 93 22.01 -13.19 6.85
C ARG A 93 21.49 -11.88 6.24
N LEU A 94 20.81 -11.04 7.02
CA LEU A 94 20.27 -9.76 6.53
C LEU A 94 21.37 -8.80 6.05
N ARG A 95 22.56 -8.84 6.64
CA ARG A 95 23.73 -8.06 6.17
C ARG A 95 24.21 -8.56 4.81
N SER A 96 24.38 -9.87 4.67
CA SER A 96 24.80 -10.50 3.40
C SER A 96 23.77 -10.29 2.29
N GLU A 97 22.47 -10.44 2.57
CA GLU A 97 21.39 -10.18 1.61
C GLU A 97 21.38 -8.73 1.14
N ARG A 98 21.52 -7.77 2.07
CA ARG A 98 21.61 -6.34 1.72
C ARG A 98 22.82 -6.06 0.84
N TRP A 99 23.99 -6.60 1.19
CA TRP A 99 25.20 -6.43 0.38
C TRP A 99 25.04 -6.99 -1.03
N ARG A 100 24.53 -8.22 -1.18
CA ARG A 100 24.29 -8.83 -2.50
C ARG A 100 23.32 -8.03 -3.35
N LYS A 101 22.26 -7.49 -2.75
CA LYS A 101 21.30 -6.60 -3.44
C LYS A 101 21.98 -5.31 -3.94
N GLN A 102 22.76 -4.66 -3.08
CA GLN A 102 23.49 -3.44 -3.47
C GLN A 102 24.52 -3.73 -4.55
N PHE A 103 25.33 -4.77 -4.38
CA PHE A 103 26.32 -5.19 -5.37
C PHE A 103 25.68 -5.47 -6.74
N ALA A 104 24.59 -6.24 -6.78
CA ALA A 104 23.88 -6.52 -8.02
C ALA A 104 23.33 -5.26 -8.69
N ASN A 105 22.85 -4.27 -7.90
CA ASN A 105 22.40 -2.99 -8.42
C ASN A 105 23.55 -2.17 -9.01
N GLU A 106 24.68 -2.11 -8.33
CA GLU A 106 25.87 -1.39 -8.82
C GLU A 106 26.41 -2.02 -10.11
N VAL A 107 26.53 -3.35 -10.16
CA VAL A 107 26.90 -4.07 -11.39
C VAL A 107 25.91 -3.77 -12.52
N ARG A 108 24.60 -3.84 -12.25
CA ARG A 108 23.57 -3.51 -13.26
C ARG A 108 23.71 -2.10 -13.80
N LYS A 109 23.92 -1.10 -12.95
CA LYS A 109 24.11 0.30 -13.37
C LYS A 109 25.33 0.46 -14.29
N LYS A 110 26.46 -0.18 -13.93
CA LYS A 110 27.69 -0.13 -14.74
C LYS A 110 27.50 -0.80 -16.09
N VAL A 111 26.87 -1.99 -16.13
CA VAL A 111 26.56 -2.68 -17.39
C VAL A 111 25.65 -1.83 -18.28
N GLN A 112 24.60 -1.24 -17.70
CA GLN A 112 23.70 -0.34 -18.44
C GLN A 112 24.43 0.89 -18.99
N LEU A 113 25.40 1.44 -18.27
CA LEU A 113 26.23 2.54 -18.77
C LEU A 113 27.08 2.11 -19.97
N VAL A 114 27.75 0.96 -19.88
CA VAL A 114 28.55 0.40 -20.98
C VAL A 114 27.69 0.13 -22.22
N MET A 115 26.51 -0.47 -22.04
CA MET A 115 25.56 -0.68 -23.14
C MET A 115 25.16 0.65 -23.79
N LYS A 116 24.85 1.68 -23.00
CA LYS A 116 24.54 3.02 -23.53
C LYS A 116 25.70 3.66 -24.29
N ILE A 117 26.94 3.45 -23.87
CA ILE A 117 28.13 3.95 -24.57
C ILE A 117 28.28 3.24 -25.92
N ARG A 118 28.17 1.92 -25.93
CA ARG A 118 28.18 1.09 -27.15
C ARG A 118 27.07 1.50 -28.12
N ASP A 119 25.84 1.65 -27.63
CA ASP A 119 24.69 1.99 -28.47
C ASP A 119 24.80 3.42 -29.07
N ARG A 120 25.67 4.28 -28.54
CA ARG A 120 25.99 5.61 -29.08
C ARG A 120 27.10 5.59 -30.14
N GLY A 121 27.70 4.43 -30.45
CA GLY A 121 28.66 4.28 -31.54
C GLY A 121 30.13 4.55 -31.16
N ALA A 122 30.49 4.36 -29.89
CA ALA A 122 31.88 4.11 -29.51
C ALA A 122 32.27 2.65 -29.77
#